data_AF-C7X9S8-F1
#
_entry.id   AF-C7X9S8-F1
#
_cell.length_a   1.000
_cell.length_b   1.000
_cell.length_c   1.000
_cell.angle_alpha   90.00
_cell.angle_beta   90.00
_cell.angle_gamma   90.00
#
_symmetry.space_group_name_H-M   'P 1'
#
loop_
_entity.id
_entity.type
_entity.pdbx_description
1 polymer ?
#
loop_
_entity_poly.entity_id
_entity_poly.type
_entity_poly.pdbx_seq_one_letter_code
_entity_poly.pdbx_strand_id
1 'polypeptide(L)'
;MIKRKPKRVFTEPFKLSVLREYYSSGMSKYAITKKYSLSPPCIYRWLKEYPVGSDQLPLPSETKERLQMVPKQSDLTDMESLQKRIEELRRSLELEKMRSRAFEKMIEIAEEEEGISIFRKDGAKQ
;
A
#
# COMPACT_ATOMS: atom_id res chain seq x y z
N MET A 1 29.36 -35.69 -2.90
CA MET A 1 29.68 -34.42 -3.60
C MET A 1 28.56 -34.08 -4.59
N ILE A 2 27.78 -33.03 -4.34
CA ILE A 2 26.71 -32.59 -5.25
C ILE A 2 27.37 -31.77 -6.38
N LYS A 3 27.49 -32.34 -7.57
CA LYS A 3 28.00 -31.61 -8.75
C LYS A 3 27.00 -30.53 -9.13
N ARG A 4 27.39 -29.24 -9.01
CA ARG A 4 26.56 -28.11 -9.43
C ARG A 4 26.42 -28.13 -10.95
N LYS A 5 25.19 -28.11 -11.46
CA LYS A 5 24.91 -28.02 -12.89
C LYS A 5 25.51 -26.71 -13.45
N PRO A 6 26.06 -26.71 -14.68
CA PRO A 6 26.62 -25.52 -15.28
C PRO A 6 25.56 -24.41 -15.40
N LYS A 7 25.96 -23.17 -15.12
CA LYS A 7 25.07 -22.01 -15.24
C LYS A 7 24.74 -21.81 -16.72
N ARG A 8 23.46 -21.91 -17.09
CA ARG A 8 22.99 -21.50 -18.41
C ARG A 8 23.16 -19.99 -18.53
N VAL A 9 23.92 -19.55 -19.53
CA VAL A 9 24.08 -18.14 -19.87
C VAL A 9 23.11 -17.81 -20.98
N PHE A 10 22.32 -16.75 -20.79
CA PHE A 10 21.35 -16.27 -21.76
C PHE A 10 21.83 -14.94 -22.32
N THR A 11 21.74 -14.79 -23.64
CA THR A 11 22.07 -13.54 -24.33
C THR A 11 21.06 -12.47 -23.97
N GLU A 12 21.53 -11.23 -23.86
CA GLU A 12 20.68 -10.06 -23.59
C GLU A 12 19.47 -9.92 -24.54
N PRO A 13 19.60 -10.02 -25.88
CA PRO A 13 18.45 -9.93 -26.78
C PRO A 13 17.38 -11.00 -26.50
N PHE A 14 17.79 -12.20 -26.09
CA PHE A 14 16.86 -13.26 -25.71
C PHE A 14 16.14 -12.95 -24.39
N LYS A 15 16.84 -12.38 -23.40
CA LYS A 15 16.18 -11.94 -22.16
C LYS A 15 15.12 -10.88 -22.46
N LEU A 16 15.46 -9.89 -23.28
CA LEU A 16 14.57 -8.78 -23.63
C LEU A 16 13.34 -9.25 -24.41
N SER A 17 13.50 -10.19 -25.35
CA SER A 17 12.35 -10.73 -26.10
C SER A 17 11.37 -11.47 -25.19
N VAL A 18 11.88 -12.30 -24.27
CA VAL A 18 11.07 -13.02 -23.29
C VAL A 18 10.33 -12.05 -22.35
N LEU A 19 11.01 -10.99 -21.88
CA LEU A 19 10.38 -9.97 -21.04
C LEU A 19 9.31 -9.18 -21.80
N ARG A 20 9.57 -8.77 -23.05
CA ARG A 20 8.58 -8.11 -23.89
C ARG A 20 7.33 -8.97 -24.07
N GLU A 21 7.50 -10.27 -24.32
CA GLU A 21 6.36 -11.18 -24.43
C GLU A 21 5.63 -11.34 -23.09
N TYR A 22 6.35 -11.45 -21.97
CA TYR A 22 5.73 -11.51 -20.64
C TYR A 22 4.80 -10.30 -20.40
N TYR A 23 5.26 -9.10 -20.74
CA TYR A 23 4.47 -7.88 -20.56
C TYR A 23 3.34 -7.73 -21.59
N SER A 24 3.50 -8.19 -22.84
CA SER A 24 2.46 -8.08 -23.86
C SER A 24 1.37 -9.16 -23.74
N SER A 25 1.73 -10.37 -23.33
CA SER A 25 0.82 -11.52 -23.28
C SER A 25 -0.05 -11.57 -22.03
N GLY A 26 0.32 -10.85 -20.96
CA GLY A 26 -0.35 -10.94 -19.66
C GLY A 26 -0.22 -12.31 -18.99
N MET A 27 0.66 -13.19 -19.49
CA MET A 27 0.86 -14.52 -18.94
C MET A 27 1.50 -14.48 -17.56
N SER A 28 1.20 -15.49 -16.74
CA SER A 28 1.89 -15.66 -15.46
C SER A 28 3.38 -15.97 -15.68
N LYS A 29 4.21 -15.63 -14.69
CA LYS A 29 5.66 -15.95 -14.70
C LYS A 29 5.89 -17.44 -14.94
N TYR A 30 5.05 -18.29 -14.34
CA TYR A 30 5.11 -19.74 -14.51
C TYR A 30 4.85 -20.15 -15.98
N ALA A 31 3.82 -19.59 -16.62
CA ALA A 31 3.51 -19.88 -18.01
C ALA A 31 4.65 -19.50 -18.97
N ILE A 32 5.26 -18.32 -18.78
CA ILE A 32 6.45 -17.90 -19.54
C ILE A 32 7.64 -18.84 -19.30
N THR A 33 7.92 -19.21 -18.05
CA THR A 33 9.02 -20.13 -17.76
C THR A 33 8.83 -21.49 -18.41
N LYS A 34 7.59 -21.99 -18.46
CA LYS A 34 7.25 -23.25 -19.13
C LYS A 34 7.40 -23.13 -20.66
N LYS A 35 6.90 -22.03 -21.24
CA LYS A 35 7.00 -21.77 -22.70
C LYS A 35 8.44 -21.75 -23.19
N TYR A 36 9.32 -21.08 -22.44
CA TYR A 36 10.72 -20.90 -22.81
C TYR A 36 11.67 -21.93 -22.16
N SER A 37 11.13 -22.94 -21.46
CA SER A 37 11.92 -23.94 -20.72
C SER A 37 12.97 -23.33 -19.77
N LEU A 38 12.59 -22.22 -19.15
CA LEU A 38 13.42 -21.46 -18.21
C LEU A 38 13.18 -21.91 -16.78
N SER A 39 14.20 -21.72 -15.94
CA SER A 39 14.03 -21.89 -14.51
C SER A 39 13.31 -20.67 -13.93
N PRO A 40 12.34 -20.81 -13.00
CA PRO A 40 11.64 -19.67 -12.40
C PRO A 40 12.56 -18.55 -11.86
N PRO A 41 13.69 -18.84 -11.18
CA PRO A 41 14.63 -17.82 -10.73
C PRO A 41 15.24 -16.95 -11.85
N CYS A 42 15.28 -17.43 -13.10
CA CYS A 42 15.78 -16.64 -14.23
C CYS A 42 14.87 -15.45 -14.51
N ILE A 43 13.56 -15.66 -14.59
CA ILE A 43 12.59 -14.59 -14.84
C ILE A 43 12.56 -13.58 -13.70
N TYR A 44 12.60 -14.03 -12.43
CA TYR A 44 12.68 -13.11 -11.29
C TYR A 44 13.94 -12.23 -11.33
N ARG A 45 15.08 -12.80 -11.72
CA ARG A 45 16.32 -12.03 -11.85
C ARG A 45 16.24 -11.01 -12.98
N TRP A 46 15.73 -11.40 -14.15
CA TRP A 46 15.64 -10.49 -15.29
C TRP A 46 14.64 -9.36 -15.05
N LEU A 47 13.52 -9.63 -14.37
CA LEU A 47 12.58 -8.58 -13.98
C LEU A 47 13.20 -7.55 -13.02
N LYS A 48 14.20 -7.95 -12.22
CA LYS A 48 14.97 -7.05 -11.36
C LYS A 48 16.06 -6.30 -12.12
N GLU A 49 16.71 -6.97 -13.08
CA GLU A 49 17.73 -6.37 -13.97
C GLU A 49 17.11 -5.34 -14.92
N TYR A 50 15.89 -5.58 -15.41
CA TYR A 50 15.18 -4.74 -16.40
C TYR A 50 13.81 -4.30 -15.86
N PRO A 51 13.76 -3.25 -15.01
CA PRO A 51 12.49 -2.74 -14.48
C PRO A 51 11.61 -2.13 -15.59
N VAL A 52 10.29 -2.13 -15.36
CA VAL A 52 9.30 -1.55 -16.28
C VAL A 52 9.61 -0.07 -16.49
N GLY A 53 9.91 0.32 -17.74
CA GLY A 53 10.21 1.70 -18.09
C GLY A 53 11.69 2.06 -18.18
N SER A 54 12.61 1.10 -18.06
CA SER A 54 14.02 1.33 -18.41
C SER A 54 14.19 1.54 -19.93
N ASP A 55 15.18 2.33 -20.33
CA ASP A 55 15.53 2.58 -21.74
C ASP A 55 15.88 1.27 -22.48
N GLN A 56 16.34 0.27 -21.75
CA GLN A 56 16.72 -1.03 -22.28
C GLN A 56 15.51 -1.94 -22.60
N LEU A 57 14.33 -1.63 -22.07
CA LEU A 57 13.09 -2.35 -22.39
C LEU A 57 11.96 -1.38 -22.79
N PRO A 58 11.98 -0.88 -24.04
CA PRO A 58 10.89 -0.08 -24.57
C PRO A 58 9.61 -0.93 -24.68
N LEU A 59 8.68 -0.65 -23.77
CA LEU A 59 7.32 -1.20 -23.75
C LEU A 59 6.33 -0.17 -24.30
N PRO A 60 5.29 -0.60 -25.06
CA PRO A 60 4.19 0.27 -25.51
C PRO A 60 3.51 1.00 -24.34
N SER A 61 3.04 2.24 -24.54
CA SER A 61 2.40 3.06 -23.48
C SER A 61 1.23 2.34 -22.82
N GLU A 62 0.37 1.70 -23.62
CA GLU A 62 -0.78 0.93 -23.15
C GLU A 62 -0.39 -0.19 -22.16
N THR A 63 0.74 -0.87 -22.42
CA THR A 63 1.23 -1.91 -21.49
C THR A 63 1.80 -1.31 -20.21
N LYS A 64 2.41 -0.13 -20.26
CA LYS A 64 2.91 0.56 -19.06
C LYS A 64 1.76 1.02 -18.16
N GLU A 65 0.73 1.61 -18.75
CA GLU A 65 -0.47 2.08 -18.04
C GLU A 65 -1.20 0.91 -17.35
N ARG A 66 -1.41 -0.21 -18.07
CA ARG A 66 -2.00 -1.42 -17.50
C ARG A 66 -1.22 -1.97 -16.30
N LEU A 67 0.11 -1.93 -16.34
CA LEU A 67 0.95 -2.43 -15.24
C LEU A 67 0.95 -1.49 -14.03
N GLN A 68 0.78 -0.18 -14.24
CA GLN A 68 0.70 0.81 -13.16
C GLN A 68 -0.67 0.79 -12.46
N MET A 69 -1.74 0.41 -13.17
CA MET A 69 -3.10 0.40 -12.64
C MET A 69 -3.48 -0.87 -11.85
N VAL A 70 -2.60 -1.87 -11.71
CA VAL A 70 -2.87 -3.04 -10.87
C VAL A 70 -2.44 -2.71 -9.43
N PRO A 71 -3.37 -2.39 -8.50
CA PRO A 71 -3.01 -2.20 -7.11
C PRO A 71 -2.39 -3.49 -6.58
N LYS A 72 -1.29 -3.35 -5.84
CA LYS A 72 -0.66 -4.49 -5.21
C LYS A 72 -1.65 -5.00 -4.16
N GLN A 73 -1.80 -6.32 -4.05
CA GLN A 73 -2.79 -6.93 -3.15
C GLN A 73 -2.56 -6.55 -1.66
N SER A 74 -1.32 -6.18 -1.32
CA SER A 74 -0.96 -5.53 -0.05
C SER A 74 -1.69 -4.20 0.14
N ASP A 75 -1.73 -3.37 -0.89
CA ASP A 75 -2.21 -1.99 -0.82
C ASP A 75 -3.74 -1.96 -0.62
N LEU A 76 -4.46 -2.96 -1.14
CA LEU A 76 -5.89 -3.16 -0.88
C LEU A 76 -6.16 -3.50 0.59
N THR A 77 -5.34 -4.40 1.15
CA THR A 77 -5.46 -4.83 2.56
C THR A 77 -5.13 -3.68 3.49
N ASP A 78 -4.12 -2.89 3.13
CA ASP A 78 -3.72 -1.68 3.87
C ASP A 78 -4.83 -0.62 3.82
N MET A 79 -5.48 -0.43 2.66
CA MET A 79 -6.59 0.52 2.51
C MET A 79 -7.79 0.17 3.39
N GLU A 80 -8.19 -1.10 3.42
CA GLU A 80 -9.28 -1.58 4.31
C GLU A 80 -8.92 -1.37 5.79
N SER A 81 -7.68 -1.67 6.17
CA SER A 81 -7.20 -1.48 7.54
C SER A 81 -7.21 0.00 7.97
N LEU A 82 -6.83 0.90 7.05
CA LEU A 82 -6.83 2.35 7.26
C LEU A 82 -8.27 2.87 7.42
N GLN A 83 -9.20 2.39 6.60
CA GLN A 83 -10.62 2.77 6.71
C GLN A 83 -11.20 2.37 8.06
N LYS A 84 -10.93 1.15 8.53
CA LYS A 84 -11.37 0.66 9.83
C LYS A 84 -10.80 1.53 10.97
N ARG A 85 -9.53 1.91 10.87
CA ARG A 85 -8.90 2.79 11.87
C ARG A 85 -9.53 4.17 11.90
N ILE A 86 -9.88 4.74 10.74
CA ILE A 86 -10.57 6.03 10.66
C ILE A 86 -11.94 5.95 11.34
N GLU A 87 -12.70 4.88 11.11
CA GLU A 87 -14.01 4.69 11.74
C GLU A 87 -13.89 4.59 13.27
N GLU A 88 -12.94 3.79 13.76
CA GLU A 88 -12.67 3.64 15.19
C GLU A 88 -12.29 4.98 15.84
N LEU A 89 -11.40 5.75 15.20
CA LEU A 89 -11.00 7.06 15.69
C LEU A 89 -12.16 8.05 15.73
N ARG A 90 -13.05 8.03 14.72
CA ARG A 90 -14.25 8.88 14.70
C ARG A 90 -15.20 8.54 15.84
N ARG A 91 -15.44 7.26 16.11
CA ARG A 91 -16.29 6.81 17.23
C ARG A 91 -15.70 7.25 18.57
N SER A 92 -14.39 7.08 18.76
CA SER A 92 -13.71 7.52 19.99
C SER A 92 -13.80 9.03 20.19
N LEU A 93 -13.62 9.81 19.13
CA LEU A 93 -13.76 11.27 19.17
C LEU A 93 -15.18 11.70 19.55
N GLU A 94 -16.18 11.05 18.98
CA GLU A 94 -17.59 11.34 19.26
C GLU A 94 -17.94 11.03 20.72
N LEU A 95 -17.49 9.88 21.23
CA LEU A 95 -17.67 9.51 22.63
C LEU A 95 -17.04 10.53 23.58
N GLU A 96 -15.80 10.94 23.30
CA GLU A 96 -15.11 11.92 24.14
C GLU A 96 -15.83 13.29 24.11
N LYS A 97 -16.32 13.72 22.93
CA LYS A 97 -17.13 14.94 22.82
C LYS A 97 -18.43 14.87 23.62
N MET A 98 -19.12 13.73 23.59
CA MET A 98 -20.32 13.52 24.42
C MET A 98 -19.98 13.57 25.90
N ARG A 99 -18.85 12.96 26.30
CA ARG A 99 -18.36 12.97 27.67
C ARG A 99 -18.02 14.39 28.14
N SER A 100 -17.30 15.17 27.35
CA SER A 100 -17.00 16.58 27.66
C SER A 100 -18.27 17.40 27.86
N ARG A 101 -19.25 17.27 26.95
CA ARG A 101 -20.54 17.96 27.07
C ARG A 101 -21.32 17.55 28.32
N ALA A 102 -21.31 16.26 28.67
CA ALA A 102 -21.95 15.79 29.89
C ALA A 102 -21.29 16.39 31.14
N PHE A 103 -19.95 16.49 31.18
CA PHE A 103 -19.24 17.15 32.27
C PHE A 103 -19.54 18.64 32.35
N GLU A 104 -19.54 19.36 31.22
CA GLU A 104 -19.95 20.76 31.16
C GLU A 104 -21.36 20.94 31.75
N LYS A 105 -22.30 20.07 31.37
CA LYS A 105 -23.67 20.15 31.88
C LYS A 105 -23.78 19.83 33.37
N MET A 106 -23.01 18.86 33.87
CA MET A 106 -22.97 18.57 35.30
C MET A 106 -22.40 19.74 36.11
N ILE A 107 -21.41 20.45 35.56
CA ILE A 107 -20.85 21.65 36.18
C ILE A 107 -21.92 22.75 36.23
N GLU A 108 -22.63 23.01 35.12
CA GLU A 108 -23.72 24.00 35.10
C GLU A 108 -24.79 23.74 36.16
N ILE A 109 -25.23 22.47 36.29
CA ILE A 109 -26.24 22.09 37.29
C ILE A 109 -25.71 22.32 38.71
N ALA A 110 -24.46 21.94 38.99
CA ALA A 110 -23.85 22.15 40.31
C ALA A 110 -23.69 23.65 40.65
N GLU A 111 -23.35 24.51 39.68
CA GLU A 111 -23.31 25.96 39.88
C GLU A 111 -24.69 26.54 40.20
N GLU A 112 -25.74 26.06 39.53
CA GLU A 112 -27.12 26.48 39.75
C GLU A 112 -27.65 26.06 41.13
N GLU A 113 -27.37 24.83 41.56
CA GLU A 113 -27.85 24.28 42.83
C GLU A 113 -27.13 24.85 44.06
N GLU A 114 -25.80 25.04 43.99
CA GLU A 114 -24.99 25.48 45.13
C GLU A 114 -24.79 27.01 45.18
N GLY A 115 -25.10 27.73 44.09
CA GLY A 115 -24.90 29.18 44.00
C GLY A 115 -23.43 29.62 44.04
N ILE A 116 -22.50 28.70 43.75
CA ILE A 116 -21.05 28.90 43.75
C ILE A 116 -20.55 28.83 42.31
N SER A 117 -19.74 29.79 41.88
CA SER A 117 -19.06 29.72 40.58
C SER A 117 -17.81 28.85 40.69
N ILE A 118 -17.79 27.70 40.01
CA ILE A 118 -16.64 26.77 39.95
C ILE A 118 -15.73 27.09 38.78
N PHE A 119 -16.21 27.79 37.74
CA PHE A 119 -15.33 28.36 36.72
C PHE A 119 -14.52 29.54 37.25
N ARG A 120 -13.18 29.42 37.21
CA ARG A 120 -12.29 30.57 37.31
C ARG A 120 -12.50 31.42 36.06
N LYS A 121 -13.02 32.65 36.19
CA LYS A 121 -12.98 33.64 35.11
C LYS A 121 -11.52 33.97 34.85
N ASP A 122 -10.87 33.24 33.94
CA ASP A 122 -9.53 33.58 33.46
C ASP A 122 -9.64 34.83 32.59
N GLY A 123 -9.80 35.97 33.25
CA GLY A 123 -9.43 37.26 32.72
C GLY A 123 -7.91 37.40 32.85
N ALA A 124 -7.18 36.96 31.83
CA ALA A 124 -5.85 37.48 31.56
C ALA A 124 -5.91 38.23 30.23
N LYS A 125 -6.18 39.53 30.30
CA LYS A 125 -5.66 40.49 29.31
C LYS A 125 -4.14 40.50 29.51
N GLN A 126 -3.36 39.94 28.58
CA GLN A 126 -2.04 40.43 28.19
C GLN A 126 -1.77 40.05 26.73
#